data_AF-A0A8C6HAA2-F1
#
_entry.id   AF-A0A8C6HAA2-F1
#
_cell.length_a   1.000
_cell.length_b   1.000
_cell.length_c   1.000
_cell.angle_alpha   90.00
_cell.angle_beta   90.00
_cell.angle_gamma   90.00
#
_symmetry.space_group_name_H-M   'P 1'
#
loop_
_entity.id
_entity.type
_entity.pdbx_description
1 polymer ?
#
loop_
_entity_poly.entity_id
_entity_poly.type
_entity_poly.pdbx_seq_one_letter_code
_entity_poly.pdbx_strand_id
1 'polypeptide(L)' 'MAYHSQGQKLQKVMVKPINLTFKYLQNRSQIQVWLYEQGNVKIEGCIIVFHEPQI' A
#
# COMPACT_ATOMS: atom_id res chain seq x y z
N MET A 1 -12.95 -28.97 30.92
CA MET A 1 -13.17 -28.31 29.61
C MET A 1 -11.87 -27.62 29.23
N ALA A 2 -11.09 -28.21 28.33
CA ALA A 2 -9.82 -27.64 27.87
C ALA A 2 -10.11 -26.67 26.72
N TYR A 3 -9.82 -25.39 26.91
CA TYR A 3 -9.86 -24.39 25.84
C TYR A 3 -8.68 -24.66 24.90
N HIS A 4 -8.92 -25.39 23.81
CA HIS A 4 -8.03 -25.37 22.67
C HIS A 4 -8.06 -23.95 22.08
N SER A 5 -7.16 -23.09 22.53
CA SER A 5 -6.78 -21.90 21.78
C SER A 5 -6.04 -22.39 20.54
N GLN A 6 -6.79 -22.72 19.49
CA GLN A 6 -6.24 -22.87 18.15
C GLN A 6 -5.66 -21.51 17.79
N GLY A 7 -4.34 -21.36 17.99
CA GLY A 7 -3.59 -20.19 17.56
C GLY A 7 -3.93 -19.92 16.11
N GLN A 8 -4.64 -18.81 15.87
CA GLN A 8 -4.99 -18.36 14.53
C GLN A 8 -3.66 -18.14 13.79
N LYS A 9 -3.29 -19.09 12.92
CA LYS A 9 -2.19 -18.91 11.98
C LYS A 9 -2.60 -17.79 11.05
N LEU A 10 -2.16 -16.57 11.37
CA LEU A 10 -2.26 -15.41 10.51
C LEU A 10 -1.44 -15.71 9.24
N GLN A 11 -2.08 -16.26 8.22
CA GLN A 11 -1.47 -16.33 6.90
C GLN A 11 -1.42 -14.90 6.37
N LYS A 12 -0.20 -14.37 6.22
CA LYS A 12 0.02 -13.04 5.68
C LYS A 12 -0.29 -13.09 4.19
N VAL A 13 -1.47 -12.61 3.80
CA VAL A 13 -1.86 -12.52 2.39
C VAL A 13 -0.88 -11.58 1.70
N MET A 14 -0.09 -12.12 0.76
CA MET A 14 0.82 -11.34 -0.06
C MET A 14 0.01 -10.64 -1.14
N VAL A 15 -0.07 -9.31 -1.09
CA VAL A 15 -0.70 -8.51 -2.14
C VAL A 15 0.33 -8.07 -3.16
N LYS A 16 -0.03 -8.12 -4.44
CA LYS A 16 0.80 -7.50 -5.48
C LYS A 16 0.84 -5.98 -5.25
N PRO A 17 1.99 -5.31 -5.46
CA PRO A 17 2.11 -3.87 -5.22
C PRO A 17 1.06 -3.03 -5.97
N ILE A 18 0.74 -3.41 -7.21
CA ILE A 18 -0.29 -2.71 -8.01
C ILE A 18 -1.67 -2.71 -7.35
N ASN A 19 -2.04 -3.79 -6.65
CA ASN A 19 -3.30 -3.88 -5.94
C ASN A 19 -3.33 -2.91 -4.74
N LEU A 20 -2.18 -2.68 -4.11
CA LEU A 20 -2.07 -1.72 -3.03
C LEU A 20 -2.20 -0.28 -3.55
N THR A 21 -1.57 0.03 -4.69
CA THR A 21 -1.74 1.33 -5.38
C THR A 21 -3.20 1.59 -5.73
N PHE A 22 -3.91 0.59 -6.28
CA PHE A 22 -5.34 0.73 -6.58
C PHE A 22 -6.20 0.94 -5.33
N LYS A 23 -5.85 0.28 -4.21
CA LYS A 23 -6.53 0.53 -2.93
C LYS A 23 -6.37 1.98 -2.48
N TYR A 24 -5.18 2.58 -2.62
CA TYR A 24 -4.96 3.99 -2.28
C TYR A 24 -5.70 4.95 -3.20
N LEU A 25 -5.76 4.64 -4.51
CA LEU A 25 -6.53 5.38 -5.50
C LEU A 25 -8.03 5.39 -5.18
N GLN A 26 -8.62 4.21 -4.94
CA GLN A 26 -10.05 4.05 -4.66
C GLN A 26 -10.45 4.70 -3.33
N ASN A 27 -9.65 4.50 -2.28
CA ASN A 27 -9.95 5.02 -0.96
C ASN A 27 -9.57 6.49 -0.78
N ARG A 28 -9.07 7.15 -1.82
CA ARG A 28 -8.53 8.51 -1.77
C ARG A 28 -7.58 8.74 -0.58
N SER A 29 -6.73 7.74 -0.29
CA SER A 29 -5.89 7.76 0.91
C SER A 29 -4.75 8.76 0.76
N GLN A 30 -4.44 9.50 1.83
CA GLN A 30 -3.24 10.33 1.89
C GLN A 30 -2.01 9.43 2.00
N ILE A 31 -1.08 9.60 1.05
CA ILE A 31 0.16 8.85 0.95
C ILE A 31 1.35 9.81 0.90
N GLN A 32 2.54 9.28 1.19
CA GLN A 32 3.81 9.96 1.03
C GLN A 32 4.63 9.25 -0.06
N VAL A 33 5.16 10.01 -1.01
CA VAL A 33 6.03 9.53 -2.08
C VAL A 33 7.44 10.06 -1.85
N TRP A 34 8.41 9.15 -1.87
CA TRP A 34 9.82 9.49 -1.78
C TRP A 34 10.36 9.83 -3.17
N LEU A 35 11.13 10.90 -3.26
CA LEU A 35 11.80 11.30 -4.50
C LEU A 35 13.16 10.61 -4.59
N TYR A 36 13.49 10.08 -5.77
CA TYR A 36 14.76 9.41 -6.00
C TYR A 36 15.94 10.38 -5.89
N GLU A 37 15.86 11.53 -6.57
CA GLU A 37 16.93 12.55 -6.59
C GLU A 37 17.00 13.39 -5.30
N GLN A 38 15.89 13.50 -4.55
CA GLN A 38 15.78 14.38 -3.39
C GLN A 38 15.30 13.61 -2.15
N GLY A 39 16.20 12.84 -1.52
CA GLY A 39 15.86 11.97 -0.39
C GLY A 39 15.35 12.69 0.88
N ASN A 40 15.59 13.99 1.01
CA ASN A 40 15.09 14.80 2.13
C ASN A 40 13.68 15.36 1.89
N VAL A 41 13.20 15.33 0.66
CA VAL A 41 11.91 15.88 0.27
C VAL A 41 10.94 14.74 -0.01
N LYS A 42 9.71 14.88 0.47
CA LYS A 42 8.62 13.92 0.23
C LYS A 42 7.41 14.67 -0.28
N ILE A 43 6.69 14.06 -1.22
CA ILE A 43 5.41 14.58 -1.70
C ILE A 43 4.32 13.91 -0.88
N GLU A 44 3.44 14.71 -0.29
CA GLU A 44 2.22 14.21 0.35
C GLU A 44 1.01 14.52 -0.52
N GLY A 45 0.10 13.56 -0.61
CA GLY A 45 -1.15 13.77 -1.35
C GLY A 45 -1.95 12.50 -1.55
N CYS A 46 -2.99 12.60 -2.37
CA CYS A 46 -3.84 11.48 -2.76
C CYS A 46 -3.63 11.19 -4.25
N ILE A 47 -3.58 9.91 -4.61
CA ILE A 47 -3.55 9.52 -6.03
C ILE A 47 -4.92 9.82 -6.66
N ILE A 48 -4.93 10.59 -7.75
CA ILE A 48 -6.16 10.92 -8.48
C ILE A 48 -6.36 10.05 -9.73
N VAL A 49 -5.27 9.82 -10.47
CA VAL A 49 -5.19 8.98 -11.66
C VAL A 49 -3.84 8.24 -11.62
N PHE A 50 -3.80 7.00 -12.10
CA PHE A 50 -2.57 6.22 -12.27
C PHE A 50 -2.54 5.64 -13.69
N HIS A 51 -1.39 5.72 -14.36
CA HIS A 51 -1.18 5.25 -15.73
C HIS A 51 0.20 4.59 -15.86
N GLU A 52 0.36 3.75 -16.88
CA GLU A 52 1.66 3.14 -17.20
C GLU A 52 2.64 4.22 -17.71
N PRO A 53 3.92 4.19 -17.29
CA PRO A 53 4.92 5.12 -17.79
C PRO A 53 5.07 5.01 -19.32
N GLN A 54 5.03 6.14 -20.01
CA GLN A 54 5.37 6.23 -21.43
C GLN A 54 6.87 6.54 -21.50
N ILE A 55 7.66 5.59 -22.01
CA ILE A 55 9.12 5.69 -22.17
C ILE A 55 9.42 6.07 -23.62
#